data_AF-A0A1M6DZQ7-F1
#
_entry.id   AF-A0A1M6DZQ7-F1
#
_cell.length_a   1.000
_cell.length_b   1.000
_cell.length_c   1.000
_cell.angle_alpha   90.00
_cell.angle_beta   90.00
_cell.angle_gamma   90.00
#
_symmetry.space_group_name_H-M   'P 1'
#
loop_
_entity.id
_entity.type
_entity.pdbx_description
1 polymer ?
#
loop_
_entity_poly.entity_id
_entity_poly.type
_entity_poly.pdbx_seq_one_letter_code
_entity_poly.pdbx_strand_id
1 'polypeptide(L)'
;MFRRLLGILLICAVCLTSCKTKKRATFHTKKHRTERVVRTKEPRKEQDIKSETPETVEAPPANVPYSDRVANYINDYKGIAMEEMLQYGIPASIKLAQGILESGAGAGELTRKANNHFGIKCHSGWQGDKVYHDDDERGECFRKYNDPKYSFRDHSLFLTQRSRYQDLFKLRKDDYEGWAKGLRKAGYATDPRYPQKLIGIIERYNLNQYDDQVLGNRIENQDEPDESKIATYVVQMGDTLYSISRKFNLTVETLKKYNGLTSNDISIGQSLYLHPVKN
;
A
#
# COMPACT_ATOMS: atom_id res chain seq x y z
N MET A 1 -56.94 -36.60 -21.09
CA MET A 1 -55.53 -37.05 -21.12
C MET A 1 -55.02 -36.95 -22.55
N PHE A 2 -53.73 -36.66 -22.74
CA PHE A 2 -53.05 -36.43 -24.03
C PHE A 2 -53.30 -35.04 -24.67
N ARG A 3 -53.15 -33.94 -23.92
CA ARG A 3 -51.93 -33.10 -23.93
C ARG A 3 -50.61 -33.86 -24.19
N ARG A 4 -49.84 -33.40 -25.18
CA ARG A 4 -48.52 -33.83 -25.71
C ARG A 4 -48.66 -34.52 -27.07
N LEU A 5 -47.86 -34.08 -28.05
CA LEU A 5 -47.80 -34.50 -29.46
C LEU A 5 -48.79 -33.86 -30.45
N LEU A 6 -48.75 -32.53 -30.61
CA LEU A 6 -48.94 -31.92 -31.95
C LEU A 6 -48.41 -30.48 -31.94
N GLY A 7 -47.08 -30.35 -31.85
CA GLY A 7 -46.38 -29.06 -31.90
C GLY A 7 -45.03 -29.19 -32.58
N ILE A 8 -44.90 -30.16 -33.48
CA ILE A 8 -43.74 -30.37 -34.36
C ILE A 8 -44.16 -29.87 -35.74
N LEU A 9 -44.39 -28.55 -35.86
CA LEU A 9 -44.61 -27.86 -37.14
C LEU A 9 -44.66 -26.33 -36.91
N LEU A 10 -43.62 -25.76 -36.30
CA LEU A 10 -43.39 -24.31 -36.27
C LEU A 10 -41.96 -23.96 -35.81
N ILE A 11 -40.97 -24.75 -36.24
CA ILE A 11 -39.55 -24.42 -36.17
C ILE A 11 -39.08 -24.26 -37.61
N CYS A 12 -39.30 -23.09 -38.23
CA CYS A 12 -38.59 -22.70 -39.47
C CYS A 12 -38.85 -21.25 -39.94
N ALA A 13 -39.28 -20.33 -39.09
CA ALA A 13 -39.65 -18.98 -39.55
C ALA A 13 -39.28 -17.85 -38.58
N VAL A 14 -38.01 -17.73 -38.16
CA VAL A 14 -37.44 -16.43 -37.76
C VAL A 14 -35.93 -16.46 -38.03
N CYS A 15 -35.48 -15.96 -39.19
CA CYS A 15 -34.10 -15.53 -39.44
C CYS A 15 -34.04 -14.72 -40.74
N LEU A 16 -34.74 -13.57 -40.78
CA LEU A 16 -34.51 -12.55 -41.80
C LEU A 16 -34.37 -11.19 -41.12
N THR A 17 -33.15 -10.89 -40.65
CA THR A 17 -32.69 -9.51 -40.48
C THR A 17 -31.45 -9.30 -41.32
N SER A 18 -31.64 -8.43 -42.32
CA SER A 18 -30.71 -8.04 -43.37
C SER A 18 -29.42 -7.41 -42.83
N CYS A 19 -28.27 -8.00 -43.18
CA CYS A 19 -26.96 -7.35 -43.11
C CYS A 19 -26.81 -6.34 -44.27
N LYS A 20 -26.69 -5.04 -43.95
CA LYS A 20 -26.11 -4.03 -44.86
C LYS A 20 -24.64 -3.82 -44.47
N THR A 21 -23.75 -4.19 -45.38
CA THR A 21 -22.29 -4.14 -45.28
C THR A 21 -21.77 -2.70 -45.42
N LYS A 22 -21.01 -2.20 -44.43
CA LYS A 22 -20.11 -1.05 -44.61
C LYS A 22 -18.78 -1.56 -45.16
N LYS A 23 -18.31 -0.97 -46.27
CA LYS A 23 -16.97 -1.20 -46.83
C LYS A 23 -15.90 -0.74 -45.82
N ARG A 24 -14.93 -1.61 -45.52
CA ARG A 24 -13.66 -1.22 -44.88
C ARG A 24 -12.52 -1.71 -45.78
N ALA A 25 -11.64 -0.80 -46.15
CA ALA A 25 -10.50 -1.06 -47.02
C ALA A 25 -9.51 -2.02 -46.34
N THR A 26 -9.08 -3.06 -47.06
CA THR A 26 -8.02 -3.98 -46.66
C THR A 26 -6.68 -3.46 -47.19
N PHE A 27 -5.73 -3.18 -46.30
CA PHE A 27 -4.32 -3.07 -46.68
C PHE A 27 -3.69 -4.46 -46.68
N HIS A 28 -3.03 -4.83 -47.78
CA HIS A 28 -2.21 -6.03 -47.88
C HIS A 28 -0.95 -5.88 -47.00
N THR A 29 -0.75 -6.79 -46.04
CA THR A 29 0.57 -7.03 -45.46
C THR A 29 1.04 -8.43 -45.87
N LYS A 30 2.17 -8.48 -46.58
CA LYS A 30 2.82 -9.70 -47.06
C LYS A 30 3.11 -10.66 -45.89
N LYS A 31 2.73 -11.92 -46.06
CA LYS A 31 3.14 -13.05 -45.22
C LYS A 31 4.64 -13.27 -45.40
N HIS A 32 5.46 -13.03 -44.37
CA HIS A 32 6.86 -13.42 -44.39
C HIS A 32 7.00 -14.91 -44.09
N ARG A 33 7.70 -15.62 -44.97
CA ARG A 33 8.09 -17.02 -44.86
C ARG A 33 9.16 -17.14 -43.76
N THR A 34 8.99 -18.06 -42.82
CA THR A 34 10.01 -18.42 -41.84
C THR A 34 11.02 -19.35 -42.51
N GLU A 35 12.28 -18.91 -42.61
CA GLU A 35 13.40 -19.79 -42.94
C GLU A 35 14.06 -20.28 -41.64
N ARG A 36 14.29 -21.60 -41.57
CA ARG A 36 15.03 -22.25 -40.48
C ARG A 36 16.51 -22.01 -40.73
N VAL A 37 17.11 -21.05 -40.01
CA VAL A 37 18.57 -20.85 -40.01
C VAL A 37 19.20 -21.80 -38.99
N VAL A 38 19.90 -22.81 -39.49
CA VAL A 38 20.85 -23.61 -38.72
C VAL A 38 22.04 -22.72 -38.40
N ARG A 39 22.28 -22.43 -37.11
CA ARG A 39 23.43 -21.64 -36.67
C ARG A 39 24.48 -22.56 -36.04
N THR A 40 25.56 -22.76 -36.77
CA THR A 40 26.81 -23.39 -36.32
C THR A 40 27.39 -22.60 -35.15
N LYS A 41 27.86 -23.29 -34.10
CA LYS A 41 28.55 -22.69 -32.95
C LYS A 41 29.98 -22.34 -33.35
N GLU A 42 30.34 -21.06 -33.26
CA GLU A 42 31.73 -20.62 -33.12
C GLU A 42 31.97 -20.12 -31.68
N PRO A 43 33.15 -20.36 -31.11
CA PRO A 43 33.43 -20.07 -29.71
C PRO A 43 33.71 -18.57 -29.54
N ARG A 44 32.83 -17.87 -28.82
CA ARG A 44 33.03 -16.47 -28.44
C ARG A 44 33.78 -16.43 -27.11
N LYS A 45 34.94 -15.75 -27.11
CA LYS A 45 35.77 -15.46 -25.93
C LYS A 45 34.92 -14.88 -24.80
N GLU A 46 35.08 -15.49 -23.64
CA GLU A 46 34.52 -15.10 -22.36
C GLU A 46 35.12 -13.76 -21.94
N GLN A 47 34.27 -12.72 -21.92
CA GLN A 47 34.57 -11.48 -21.23
C GLN A 47 33.83 -11.53 -19.91
N ASP A 48 34.59 -11.52 -18.83
CA ASP A 48 34.14 -11.44 -17.43
C ASP A 48 33.20 -10.24 -17.24
N ILE A 49 31.90 -10.49 -17.37
CA ILE A 49 30.86 -9.62 -16.83
C ILE A 49 30.68 -10.10 -15.40
N LYS A 50 31.35 -9.44 -14.46
CA LYS A 50 31.08 -9.60 -13.03
C LYS A 50 29.58 -9.33 -12.83
N SER A 51 28.86 -10.41 -12.57
CA SER A 51 27.47 -10.42 -12.15
C SER A 51 27.36 -9.53 -10.92
N GLU A 52 26.75 -8.35 -11.06
CA GLU A 52 26.31 -7.58 -9.90
C GLU A 52 25.31 -8.44 -9.15
N THR A 53 25.77 -8.96 -8.02
CA THR A 53 24.98 -9.59 -6.97
C THR A 53 23.74 -8.72 -6.69
N PRO A 54 22.53 -9.27 -6.59
CA PRO A 54 21.38 -8.48 -6.18
C PRO A 54 21.71 -7.84 -4.83
N GLU A 55 21.73 -6.51 -4.82
CA GLU A 55 21.99 -5.70 -3.65
C GLU A 55 21.03 -6.16 -2.54
N THR A 56 21.60 -6.87 -1.57
CA THR A 56 20.90 -7.21 -0.33
C THR A 56 20.46 -5.89 0.27
N VAL A 57 19.15 -5.67 0.38
CA VAL A 57 18.58 -4.52 1.07
C VAL A 57 19.12 -4.56 2.50
N GLU A 58 20.16 -3.78 2.78
CA GLU A 58 20.78 -3.73 4.10
C GLU A 58 19.71 -3.31 5.10
N ALA A 59 19.68 -3.99 6.25
CA ALA A 59 18.79 -3.60 7.33
C ALA A 59 19.07 -2.12 7.67
N PRO A 60 18.04 -1.31 7.98
CA PRO A 60 18.26 0.03 8.49
C PRO A 60 19.27 -0.04 9.65
N PRO A 61 20.21 0.92 9.76
CA PRO A 61 21.22 0.87 10.81
C PRO A 61 20.54 0.72 12.18
N ALA A 62 21.08 -0.14 13.03
CA ALA A 62 20.48 -0.55 14.30
C ALA A 62 20.15 0.60 15.29
N ASN A 63 20.51 1.84 14.95
CA ASN A 63 20.38 3.04 15.77
C ASN A 63 19.29 4.02 15.31
N VAL A 64 18.44 3.69 14.33
CA VAL A 64 17.33 4.59 13.94
C VAL A 64 16.23 4.54 15.01
N PRO A 65 15.86 5.68 15.63
CA PRO A 65 14.74 5.76 16.56
C PRO A 65 13.46 5.15 15.98
N TYR A 66 12.65 4.50 16.84
CA TYR A 66 11.41 3.87 16.37
C TYR A 66 10.46 4.89 15.72
N SER A 67 10.38 6.11 16.26
CA SER A 67 9.62 7.22 15.68
C SER A 67 10.03 7.53 14.24
N ASP A 68 11.34 7.54 13.96
CA ASP A 68 11.89 7.83 12.64
C ASP A 68 11.60 6.70 11.66
N ARG A 69 11.65 5.45 12.11
CA ARG A 69 11.24 4.29 11.31
C ARG A 69 9.76 4.36 10.94
N VAL A 70 8.90 4.71 11.90
CA VAL A 70 7.46 4.89 11.64
C VAL A 70 7.23 6.02 10.66
N ALA A 71 7.93 7.16 10.81
CA ALA A 71 7.80 8.29 9.90
C ALA A 71 8.20 7.91 8.45
N ASN A 72 9.31 7.20 8.28
CA ASN A 72 9.75 6.69 6.98
C ASN A 72 8.72 5.71 6.39
N TYR A 73 8.22 4.77 7.20
CA TYR A 73 7.17 3.84 6.77
C TYR A 73 5.91 4.57 6.29
N ILE A 74 5.44 5.56 7.04
CA ILE A 74 4.29 6.38 6.65
C ILE A 74 4.57 7.09 5.34
N ASN A 75 5.75 7.71 5.19
CA ASN A 75 6.10 8.43 3.98
C ASN A 75 6.11 7.52 2.74
N ASP A 76 6.67 6.33 2.87
CA ASP A 76 6.86 5.40 1.75
C ASP A 76 5.53 4.75 1.33
N TYR A 77 4.62 4.53 2.28
CA TYR A 77 3.41 3.73 2.03
C TYR A 77 2.08 4.50 2.11
N LYS A 78 2.06 5.78 2.51
CA LYS A 78 0.80 6.57 2.57
C LYS A 78 0.06 6.61 1.25
N GLY A 79 0.78 6.76 0.12
CA GLY A 79 0.17 6.80 -1.21
C GLY A 79 -0.54 5.49 -1.55
N ILE A 80 0.11 4.35 -1.25
CA ILE A 80 -0.47 3.02 -1.45
C ILE A 80 -1.69 2.83 -0.54
N ALA A 81 -1.60 3.21 0.73
CA ALA A 81 -2.72 3.10 1.67
C ALA A 81 -3.94 3.92 1.23
N MET A 82 -3.72 5.14 0.75
CA MET A 82 -4.77 6.00 0.18
C MET A 82 -5.38 5.41 -1.09
N GLU A 83 -4.56 4.84 -1.97
CA GLU A 83 -5.04 4.13 -3.17
C GLU A 83 -5.89 2.90 -2.80
N GLU A 84 -5.47 2.13 -1.81
CA GLU A 84 -6.23 0.98 -1.32
C GLU A 84 -7.54 1.41 -0.65
N MET A 85 -7.57 2.56 0.04
CA MET A 85 -8.80 3.13 0.58
C MET A 85 -9.77 3.53 -0.54
N LEU A 86 -9.27 4.16 -1.60
CA LEU A 86 -10.07 4.52 -2.77
C LEU A 86 -10.67 3.27 -3.44
N GLN A 87 -9.87 2.22 -3.64
CA GLN A 87 -10.28 1.04 -4.39
C GLN A 87 -11.11 0.04 -3.58
N TYR A 88 -10.81 -0.13 -2.29
CA TYR A 88 -11.40 -1.18 -1.45
C TYR A 88 -12.16 -0.65 -0.24
N GLY A 89 -12.11 0.65 0.06
CA GLY A 89 -12.88 1.26 1.13
C GLY A 89 -12.36 1.00 2.54
N ILE A 90 -11.13 0.51 2.69
CA ILE A 90 -10.45 0.35 3.99
C ILE A 90 -9.79 1.69 4.34
N PRO A 91 -10.03 2.30 5.51
CA PRO A 91 -9.39 3.55 5.88
C PRO A 91 -7.86 3.46 5.71
N ALA A 92 -7.28 4.47 5.08
CA ALA A 92 -5.83 4.56 4.89
C ALA A 92 -5.11 4.59 6.24
N SER A 93 -5.70 5.24 7.25
CA SER A 93 -5.21 5.25 8.63
C SER A 93 -5.10 3.85 9.22
N ILE A 94 -6.14 3.02 9.05
CA ILE A 94 -6.17 1.63 9.50
C ILE A 94 -5.12 0.79 8.78
N LYS A 95 -5.04 0.93 7.45
CA LYS A 95 -4.05 0.21 6.64
C LYS A 95 -2.63 0.53 7.08
N LEU A 96 -2.30 1.81 7.28
CA LEU A 96 -0.98 2.24 7.76
C LEU A 96 -0.72 1.77 9.18
N ALA A 97 -1.68 1.89 10.10
CA ALA A 97 -1.51 1.48 11.48
C ALA A 97 -1.28 -0.02 11.63
N GLN A 98 -2.04 -0.85 10.90
CA GLN A 98 -1.80 -2.28 10.83
C GLN A 98 -0.42 -2.57 10.22
N GLY A 99 -0.10 -1.93 9.09
CA GLY A 99 1.21 -2.07 8.46
C GLY A 99 2.36 -1.77 9.44
N ILE A 100 2.29 -0.65 10.17
CA ILE A 100 3.28 -0.27 11.19
C ILE A 100 3.37 -1.30 12.30
N LEU A 101 2.23 -1.78 12.81
CA LEU A 101 2.19 -2.71 13.93
C LEU A 101 2.72 -4.10 13.53
N GLU A 102 2.18 -4.69 12.46
CA GLU A 102 2.48 -6.06 12.04
C GLU A 102 3.89 -6.20 11.46
N SER A 103 4.38 -5.19 10.73
CA SER A 103 5.72 -5.23 10.14
C SER A 103 6.81 -4.67 11.06
N GLY A 104 6.44 -4.19 12.26
CA GLY A 104 7.33 -3.37 13.07
C GLY A 104 7.89 -2.20 12.27
N ALA A 105 7.04 -1.38 11.67
CA ALA A 105 7.42 -0.27 10.79
C ALA A 105 8.46 -0.68 9.71
N GLY A 106 8.21 -1.81 9.05
CA GLY A 106 9.02 -2.31 7.93
C GLY A 106 10.29 -3.08 8.32
N ALA A 107 10.67 -3.10 9.61
CA ALA A 107 11.88 -3.80 10.05
C ALA A 107 11.62 -5.21 10.61
N GLY A 108 10.44 -5.77 10.41
CA GLY A 108 10.20 -7.20 10.61
C GLY A 108 11.01 -8.03 9.62
N GLU A 109 11.53 -9.18 10.07
CA GLU A 109 12.28 -10.08 9.20
C GLU A 109 11.44 -10.57 8.01
N LEU A 110 10.20 -10.97 8.27
CA LEU A 110 9.24 -11.37 7.24
C LEU A 110 9.03 -10.26 6.21
N THR A 111 8.91 -9.01 6.66
CA THR A 111 8.75 -7.85 5.77
C THR A 111 9.99 -7.63 4.91
N ARG A 112 11.19 -7.62 5.50
CA ARG A 112 12.44 -7.43 4.73
C ARG A 112 12.71 -8.55 3.72
N LYS A 113 12.41 -9.81 4.07
CA LYS A 113 12.70 -10.96 3.21
C LYS A 113 11.65 -11.22 2.14
N ALA A 114 10.42 -10.81 2.40
CA ALA A 114 9.27 -11.23 1.58
C ALA A 114 8.31 -10.11 1.19
N ASN A 115 8.62 -8.84 1.52
CA ASN A 115 7.71 -7.70 1.35
C ASN A 115 6.31 -7.96 1.92
N ASN A 116 6.20 -8.79 2.96
CA ASN A 116 4.93 -9.10 3.60
C ASN A 116 4.76 -8.22 4.84
N HIS A 117 3.94 -7.19 4.70
CA HIS A 117 3.77 -6.13 5.72
C HIS A 117 2.67 -6.45 6.74
N PHE A 118 1.82 -7.45 6.46
CA PHE A 118 0.61 -7.75 7.24
C PHE A 118 0.57 -9.19 7.76
N GLY A 119 1.69 -9.91 7.70
CA GLY A 119 1.78 -11.29 8.21
C GLY A 119 0.87 -12.28 7.49
N ILE A 120 0.56 -12.08 6.20
CA ILE A 120 -0.42 -12.93 5.50
C ILE A 120 0.17 -14.32 5.27
N LYS A 121 -0.43 -15.33 5.91
CA LYS A 121 -0.07 -16.74 5.80
C LYS A 121 -0.49 -17.34 4.44
N CYS A 122 0.17 -18.43 4.05
CA CYS A 122 -0.22 -19.22 2.88
C CYS A 122 -1.53 -19.95 3.17
N HIS A 123 -2.66 -19.40 2.71
CA HIS A 123 -3.94 -20.08 2.76
C HIS A 123 -4.10 -21.06 1.58
N SER A 124 -5.06 -21.99 1.70
CA SER A 124 -5.42 -22.92 0.63
C SER A 124 -5.65 -22.17 -0.68
N GLY A 125 -4.94 -22.60 -1.73
CA GLY A 125 -5.02 -22.00 -3.07
C GLY A 125 -3.98 -20.93 -3.38
N TRP A 126 -3.12 -20.52 -2.45
CA TRP A 126 -1.98 -19.65 -2.77
C TRP A 126 -1.00 -20.35 -3.74
N GLN A 127 -0.80 -19.76 -4.92
CA GLN A 127 0.11 -20.27 -5.96
C GLN A 127 1.34 -19.38 -6.18
N GLY A 128 1.42 -18.24 -5.48
CA GLY A 128 2.54 -17.32 -5.60
C GLY A 128 3.75 -17.75 -4.77
N ASP A 129 4.76 -16.89 -4.76
CA ASP A 129 5.97 -17.11 -3.96
C ASP A 129 5.65 -17.20 -2.46
N LYS A 130 6.48 -17.95 -1.74
CA LYS A 130 6.35 -18.18 -0.31
C LYS A 130 7.69 -18.10 0.40
N VAL A 131 7.65 -17.80 1.69
CA VAL A 131 8.76 -17.92 2.62
C VAL A 131 8.28 -18.69 3.84
N TYR A 132 9.20 -19.40 4.50
CA TYR A 132 8.93 -20.04 5.78
C TYR A 132 9.57 -19.19 6.89
N HIS A 133 8.81 -18.90 7.93
CA HIS A 133 9.23 -18.08 9.05
C HIS A 133 8.58 -18.63 10.33
N ASP A 134 9.29 -18.56 11.45
CA ASP A 134 8.80 -19.03 12.74
C ASP A 134 8.07 -17.85 13.41
N ASP A 135 6.76 -17.98 13.61
CA ASP A 135 5.90 -16.95 14.23
C ASP A 135 5.12 -17.53 15.41
N ASP A 136 3.94 -18.11 15.18
CA ASP A 136 3.19 -18.85 16.21
C ASP A 136 3.69 -20.30 16.32
N GLU A 137 3.99 -20.90 15.17
CA GLU A 137 4.52 -22.25 15.04
C GLU A 137 5.83 -22.25 14.23
N ARG A 138 6.63 -23.32 14.37
CA ARG A 138 7.85 -23.47 13.57
C ARG A 138 7.51 -23.79 12.13
N GLY A 139 8.15 -23.09 11.20
CA GLY A 139 8.04 -23.34 9.77
C GLY A 139 6.68 -22.95 9.19
N GLU A 140 6.05 -21.89 9.71
CA GLU A 140 4.82 -21.38 9.12
C GLU A 140 5.07 -20.79 7.73
N CYS A 141 4.14 -21.05 6.82
CA CYS A 141 4.22 -20.55 5.46
C CYS A 141 3.59 -19.16 5.36
N PHE A 142 4.37 -18.20 4.87
CA PHE A 142 3.92 -16.86 4.57
C PHE A 142 4.04 -16.53 3.09
N ARG A 143 3.11 -15.71 2.60
CA ARG A 143 3.15 -15.23 1.21
C ARG A 143 4.36 -14.32 1.03
N LYS A 144 4.99 -14.38 -0.14
CA LYS A 144 6.09 -13.51 -0.56
C LYS A 144 5.68 -12.69 -1.77
N TYR A 145 6.10 -11.43 -1.76
CA TYR A 145 5.80 -10.45 -2.78
C TYR A 145 7.10 -9.83 -3.32
N ASN A 146 7.08 -9.47 -4.60
CA ASN A 146 8.18 -8.76 -5.26
C ASN A 146 8.17 -7.25 -4.96
N ASP A 147 7.04 -6.69 -4.55
CA ASP A 147 6.86 -5.26 -4.26
C ASP A 147 5.87 -5.12 -3.08
N PRO A 148 6.15 -4.27 -2.07
CA PRO A 148 5.26 -4.00 -0.95
C PRO A 148 3.80 -3.75 -1.35
N LYS A 149 3.55 -3.07 -2.48
CA LYS A 149 2.18 -2.75 -2.93
C LYS A 149 1.30 -4.00 -3.06
N TYR A 150 1.87 -5.14 -3.42
CA TYR A 150 1.10 -6.38 -3.55
C TYR A 150 0.72 -6.97 -2.20
N SER A 151 1.52 -6.76 -1.14
CA SER A 151 1.12 -7.12 0.21
C SER A 151 -0.02 -6.22 0.73
N PHE A 152 0.02 -4.93 0.42
CA PHE A 152 -1.07 -3.98 0.72
C PHE A 152 -2.37 -4.37 0.02
N ARG A 153 -2.29 -4.69 -1.27
CA ARG A 153 -3.39 -5.19 -2.09
C ARG A 153 -3.95 -6.50 -1.56
N ASP A 154 -3.10 -7.47 -1.29
CA ASP A 154 -3.53 -8.78 -0.80
C ASP A 154 -4.18 -8.68 0.58
N HIS A 155 -3.70 -7.78 1.44
CA HIS A 155 -4.38 -7.45 2.68
C HIS A 155 -5.78 -6.86 2.44
N SER A 156 -5.94 -5.99 1.43
CA SER A 156 -7.26 -5.46 1.07
C SER A 156 -8.20 -6.53 0.55
N LEU A 157 -7.71 -7.44 -0.31
CA LEU A 157 -8.47 -8.59 -0.79
C LEU A 157 -8.83 -9.54 0.35
N PHE A 158 -7.92 -9.77 1.30
CA PHE A 158 -8.16 -10.59 2.48
C PHE A 158 -9.35 -10.08 3.32
N LEU A 159 -9.42 -8.77 3.55
CA LEU A 159 -10.53 -8.16 4.29
C LEU A 159 -11.82 -8.13 3.47
N THR A 160 -11.76 -7.73 2.20
CA THR A 160 -12.96 -7.58 1.34
C THR A 160 -13.60 -8.92 0.93
N GLN A 161 -12.83 -10.00 0.80
CA GLN A 161 -13.35 -11.28 0.29
C GLN A 161 -13.87 -12.21 1.38
N ARG A 162 -13.53 -11.98 2.66
CA ARG A 162 -13.93 -12.87 3.75
C ARG A 162 -15.17 -12.33 4.45
N SER A 163 -16.20 -13.17 4.53
CA SER A 163 -17.51 -12.84 5.10
C SER A 163 -17.43 -12.27 6.52
N ARG A 164 -16.51 -12.78 7.35
CA ARG A 164 -16.31 -12.33 8.74
C ARG A 164 -15.97 -10.84 8.88
N TYR A 165 -15.45 -10.19 7.83
CA TYR A 165 -15.06 -8.78 7.85
C TYR A 165 -16.09 -7.85 7.19
N GLN A 166 -17.18 -8.36 6.60
CA GLN A 166 -18.11 -7.54 5.81
C GLN A 166 -18.77 -6.42 6.61
N ASP A 167 -18.97 -6.62 7.91
CA ASP A 167 -19.56 -5.59 8.78
C ASP A 167 -18.66 -4.35 8.92
N LEU A 168 -17.35 -4.48 8.72
CA LEU A 168 -16.42 -3.33 8.71
C LEU A 168 -16.77 -2.34 7.59
N PHE A 169 -17.14 -2.85 6.42
CA PHE A 169 -17.43 -2.04 5.24
C PHE A 169 -18.80 -1.34 5.31
N LYS A 170 -19.59 -1.57 6.37
CA LYS A 170 -20.80 -0.80 6.70
C LYS A 170 -20.49 0.44 7.52
N LEU A 171 -19.31 0.49 8.15
CA LEU A 171 -18.86 1.64 8.92
C LEU A 171 -18.50 2.79 7.99
N ARG A 172 -18.50 4.00 8.54
CA ARG A 172 -17.96 5.14 7.81
C ARG A 172 -16.47 4.94 7.54
N LYS A 173 -16.00 5.48 6.42
CA LYS A 173 -14.60 5.34 5.98
C LYS A 173 -13.63 6.21 6.78
N ASP A 174 -14.12 7.13 7.61
CA ASP A 174 -13.36 7.93 8.57
C ASP A 174 -13.50 7.44 10.02
N ASP A 175 -14.29 6.39 10.27
CA ASP A 175 -14.49 5.81 11.61
C ASP A 175 -13.40 4.78 11.94
N TYR A 176 -12.14 5.23 12.02
CA TYR A 176 -11.02 4.34 12.30
C TYR A 176 -11.16 3.63 13.66
N GLU A 177 -11.81 4.25 14.64
CA GLU A 177 -12.09 3.60 15.93
C GLU A 177 -13.01 2.38 15.78
N GLY A 178 -14.14 2.57 15.07
CA GLY A 178 -15.08 1.50 14.76
C GLY A 178 -14.40 0.40 13.97
N TRP A 179 -13.56 0.75 13.00
CA TRP A 179 -12.76 -0.22 12.24
C TRP A 179 -11.80 -1.00 13.14
N ALA A 180 -11.05 -0.34 14.03
CA ALA A 180 -10.12 -1.01 14.94
C ALA A 180 -10.85 -1.99 15.88
N LYS A 181 -11.99 -1.59 16.45
CA LYS A 181 -12.85 -2.44 17.30
C LYS A 181 -13.42 -3.61 16.48
N GLY A 182 -13.89 -3.32 15.27
CA GLY A 182 -14.47 -4.29 14.35
C GLY A 182 -13.48 -5.33 13.86
N LEU A 183 -12.23 -4.97 13.58
CA LEU A 183 -11.16 -5.88 13.14
C LEU A 183 -10.90 -6.95 14.21
N ARG A 184 -10.78 -6.53 15.47
CA ARG A 184 -10.65 -7.48 16.59
C ARG A 184 -11.91 -8.34 16.73
N LYS A 185 -13.11 -7.74 16.73
CA LYS A 185 -14.38 -8.48 16.85
C LYS A 185 -14.54 -9.53 15.74
N ALA A 186 -14.16 -9.18 14.52
CA ALA A 186 -14.14 -10.06 13.37
C ALA A 186 -13.08 -11.15 13.52
N GLY A 187 -12.07 -10.96 14.38
CA GLY A 187 -11.02 -11.89 14.78
C GLY A 187 -9.79 -11.85 13.88
N TYR A 188 -9.39 -10.65 13.46
CA TYR A 188 -8.10 -10.38 12.84
C TYR A 188 -6.94 -10.67 13.81
N ALA A 189 -7.10 -10.27 15.08
CA ALA A 189 -6.15 -10.50 16.16
C ALA A 189 -6.85 -11.01 17.42
N THR A 190 -6.16 -11.83 18.20
CA THR A 190 -6.64 -12.36 19.49
C THR A 190 -6.39 -11.39 20.64
N ASP A 191 -5.41 -10.50 20.52
CA ASP A 191 -5.03 -9.53 21.55
C ASP A 191 -6.21 -8.60 21.92
N PRO A 192 -6.66 -8.57 23.19
CA PRO A 192 -7.72 -7.67 23.62
C PRO A 192 -7.39 -6.19 23.47
N ARG A 193 -6.09 -5.82 23.45
CA ARG A 193 -5.59 -4.46 23.30
C ARG A 193 -5.35 -4.05 21.85
N TYR A 194 -5.62 -4.93 20.89
CA TYR A 194 -5.39 -4.66 19.47
C TYR A 194 -6.07 -3.36 18.98
N PRO A 195 -7.35 -3.09 19.32
CA PRO A 195 -7.99 -1.83 18.91
C PRO A 195 -7.26 -0.60 19.47
N GLN A 196 -6.87 -0.63 20.75
CA GLN A 196 -6.18 0.50 21.40
C GLN A 196 -4.78 0.72 20.83
N LYS A 197 -4.09 -0.36 20.43
CA LYS A 197 -2.80 -0.26 19.74
C LYS A 197 -2.94 0.46 18.40
N LEU A 198 -3.94 0.07 17.59
CA LEU A 198 -4.20 0.73 16.30
C LEU A 198 -4.61 2.19 16.48
N ILE A 199 -5.59 2.45 17.35
CA ILE A 199 -6.05 3.82 17.65
C ILE A 199 -4.88 4.68 18.12
N GLY A 200 -4.07 4.18 19.06
CA GLY A 200 -2.91 4.92 19.56
C GLY A 200 -1.84 5.20 18.50
N ILE A 201 -1.65 4.32 17.51
CA ILE A 201 -0.77 4.58 16.36
C ILE A 201 -1.39 5.65 15.45
N ILE A 202 -2.69 5.53 15.15
CA ILE A 202 -3.40 6.49 14.29
C ILE A 202 -3.35 7.89 14.89
N GLU A 203 -3.70 8.04 16.17
CA GLU A 203 -3.71 9.33 16.86
C GLU A 203 -2.30 9.91 17.00
N ARG A 204 -1.32 9.10 17.43
CA ARG A 204 0.06 9.56 17.64
C ARG A 204 0.69 10.12 16.36
N TYR A 205 0.43 9.49 15.22
CA TYR A 205 1.01 9.89 13.94
C TYR A 205 0.00 10.63 13.04
N ASN A 206 -1.17 10.99 13.58
CA ASN A 206 -2.27 11.67 12.88
C ASN A 206 -2.61 11.00 11.53
N LEU A 207 -2.73 9.67 11.49
CA LEU A 207 -2.88 8.93 10.24
C LEU A 207 -4.25 9.14 9.57
N ASN A 208 -5.27 9.55 10.34
CA ASN A 208 -6.61 9.89 9.82
C ASN A 208 -6.59 11.06 8.83
N GLN A 209 -5.54 11.91 8.85
CA GLN A 209 -5.38 12.96 7.83
C GLN A 209 -5.37 12.40 6.38
N TYR A 210 -4.94 11.14 6.20
CA TYR A 210 -4.96 10.49 4.89
C TYR A 210 -6.34 9.97 4.49
N ASP A 211 -7.18 9.64 5.48
CA ASP A 211 -8.58 9.31 5.24
C ASP A 211 -9.33 10.57 4.76
N ASP A 212 -9.10 11.69 5.44
CA ASP A 212 -9.71 12.98 5.11
C ASP A 212 -9.32 13.45 3.69
N GLN A 213 -8.04 13.29 3.32
CA GLN A 213 -7.56 13.58 1.97
C GLN A 213 -8.27 12.73 0.91
N VAL A 214 -8.49 11.44 1.18
CA VAL A 214 -9.16 10.53 0.25
C VAL A 214 -10.65 10.85 0.13
N LEU A 215 -11.31 11.18 1.24
CA LEU A 215 -12.75 11.47 1.27
C LEU A 215 -13.10 12.85 0.70
N GLY A 216 -12.10 13.68 0.41
CA GLY A 216 -12.34 15.06 0.02
C GLY A 216 -12.87 15.91 1.17
N ASN A 217 -12.75 15.43 2.43
CA ASN A 217 -13.00 16.19 3.65
C ASN A 217 -11.86 17.20 3.91
N ARG A 218 -11.34 17.82 2.84
CA ARG A 218 -10.59 19.07 3.00
C ARG A 218 -11.55 20.03 3.67
N ILE A 219 -11.09 20.68 4.74
CA ILE A 219 -11.63 21.96 5.14
C ILE A 219 -11.75 22.79 3.85
N GLU A 220 -12.98 23.02 3.38
CA GLU A 220 -13.31 24.10 2.45
C GLU A 220 -12.97 25.39 3.20
N ASN A 221 -11.69 25.76 3.21
CA ASN A 221 -11.12 27.05 3.57
C ASN A 221 -9.60 26.86 3.58
N GLN A 222 -8.96 27.16 2.45
CA GLN A 222 -8.02 28.27 2.28
C GLN A 222 -7.31 28.04 0.94
N ASP A 223 -7.64 28.90 -0.02
CA ASP A 223 -6.74 29.72 -0.83
C ASP A 223 -5.38 29.11 -1.25
N GLU A 224 -5.05 29.30 -2.52
CA GLU A 224 -3.69 29.36 -3.08
C GLU A 224 -2.62 29.67 -2.00
N PRO A 225 -1.47 28.98 -1.98
CA PRO A 225 -0.46 29.18 -0.94
C PRO A 225 -0.02 30.65 -0.92
N ASP A 226 -0.54 31.39 0.05
CA ASP A 226 -0.08 32.72 0.39
C ASP A 226 1.36 32.58 0.89
N GLU A 227 2.33 32.84 0.01
CA GLU A 227 3.77 32.86 0.31
C GLU A 227 4.13 33.80 1.48
N SER A 228 3.21 34.62 1.97
CA SER A 228 3.39 35.47 3.13
C SER A 228 3.05 34.81 4.48
N LYS A 229 2.31 33.68 4.49
CA LYS A 229 2.03 32.96 5.74
C LYS A 229 3.19 32.07 6.10
N ILE A 230 3.78 32.38 7.26
CA ILE A 230 4.89 31.60 7.77
C ILE A 230 4.40 30.19 8.13
N ALA A 231 4.70 29.18 7.31
CA ALA A 231 4.29 27.81 7.55
C ALA A 231 5.04 27.26 8.77
N THR A 232 4.30 27.04 9.85
CA THR A 232 4.84 26.50 11.11
C THR A 232 4.25 25.13 11.40
N TYR A 233 5.01 24.31 12.11
CA TYR A 233 4.61 23.00 12.60
C TYR A 233 4.75 22.94 14.11
N VAL A 234 3.67 22.57 14.81
CA VAL A 234 3.71 22.33 16.25
C VAL A 234 4.17 20.91 16.51
N VAL A 235 5.31 20.76 17.17
CA VAL A 235 5.90 19.48 17.55
C VAL A 235 4.92 18.66 18.37
N GLN A 236 4.67 17.43 17.95
CA GLN A 236 3.78 16.48 18.60
C GLN A 236 4.56 15.46 19.44
N MET A 237 3.85 14.70 20.27
CA MET A 237 4.46 13.63 21.05
C MET A 237 5.11 12.58 20.15
N GLY A 238 6.42 12.37 20.32
CA GLY A 238 7.19 11.38 19.55
C GLY A 238 7.83 11.94 18.28
N ASP A 239 7.68 13.23 18.01
CA ASP A 239 8.41 13.88 16.94
C ASP A 239 9.90 14.03 17.27
N THR A 240 10.73 13.93 16.24
CA THR A 240 12.13 14.29 16.23
C THR A 240 12.35 15.30 15.09
N LEU A 241 13.47 16.03 15.08
CA LEU A 241 13.77 16.87 13.92
C LEU A 241 13.86 16.04 12.63
N TYR A 242 14.31 14.79 12.72
CA TYR A 242 14.37 13.89 11.57
C TYR A 242 12.98 13.52 11.07
N SER A 243 12.07 13.09 11.94
CA SER A 243 10.70 12.72 11.54
C SER A 243 9.97 13.90 10.91
N ILE A 244 10.15 15.10 11.46
CA ILE A 244 9.56 16.34 10.94
C ILE A 244 10.21 16.71 9.61
N SER A 245 11.54 16.65 9.49
CA SER A 245 12.20 17.02 8.24
C SER A 245 11.75 16.10 7.09
N ARG A 246 11.63 14.79 7.33
CA ARG A 246 11.10 13.85 6.33
C ARG A 246 9.65 14.16 5.97
N LYS A 247 8.81 14.50 6.95
CA LYS A 247 7.39 14.85 6.74
C LYS A 247 7.23 16.05 5.80
N PHE A 248 8.09 17.05 5.91
CA PHE A 248 8.03 18.29 5.12
C PHE A 248 9.07 18.35 3.99
N ASN A 249 9.73 17.23 3.68
CA ASN A 249 10.77 17.16 2.65
C ASN A 249 11.91 18.19 2.84
N LEU A 250 12.28 18.42 4.10
CA LEU A 250 13.42 19.24 4.50
C LEU A 250 14.56 18.34 5.00
N THR A 251 15.78 18.87 5.01
CA THR A 251 16.86 18.25 5.79
C THR A 251 16.77 18.70 7.25
N VAL A 252 17.26 17.88 8.18
CA VAL A 252 17.38 18.28 9.60
C VAL A 252 18.16 19.57 9.72
N GLU A 253 19.24 19.72 8.97
CA GLU A 253 20.07 20.93 8.97
C GLU A 253 19.30 22.17 8.49
N THR A 254 18.51 22.03 7.42
CA THR A 254 17.63 23.08 6.93
C THR A 254 16.60 23.49 7.98
N LEU A 255 15.94 22.50 8.61
CA LEU A 255 14.95 22.74 9.65
C LEU A 255 15.57 23.42 10.88
N LYS A 256 16.76 22.98 11.30
CA LYS A 256 17.53 23.63 12.38
C LYS A 256 17.88 25.07 12.03
N LYS A 257 18.38 25.29 10.82
CA LYS A 257 18.74 26.62 10.31
C LYS A 257 17.55 27.59 10.36
N TYR A 258 16.36 27.15 9.93
CA TYR A 258 15.16 27.99 9.97
C TYR A 258 14.71 28.35 11.38
N ASN A 259 15.05 27.51 12.37
CA ASN A 259 14.60 27.62 13.75
C ASN A 259 15.69 28.07 14.72
N GLY A 260 16.89 28.40 14.23
CA GLY A 260 18.04 28.75 15.06
C GLY A 260 18.48 27.64 16.03
N LEU A 261 18.18 26.38 15.72
CA LEU A 261 18.49 25.25 16.60
C LEU A 261 19.96 24.82 16.45
N THR A 262 20.67 24.71 17.55
CA THR A 262 22.06 24.20 17.58
C THR A 262 22.11 22.69 17.85
N SER A 263 21.16 22.14 18.61
CA SER A 263 21.01 20.71 18.87
C SER A 263 19.80 20.11 18.13
N ASN A 264 19.55 18.82 18.33
CA ASN A 264 18.38 18.12 17.79
C ASN A 264 17.19 18.09 18.78
N ASP A 265 17.32 18.76 19.91
CA ASP A 265 16.32 18.73 20.97
C ASP A 265 15.15 19.62 20.60
N ILE A 266 13.95 19.04 20.67
CA ILE A 266 12.69 19.74 20.48
C ILE A 266 11.70 19.33 21.55
N SER A 267 10.82 20.26 21.93
CA SER A 267 9.80 20.03 22.94
C SER A 267 8.43 19.87 22.32
N ILE A 268 7.59 19.01 22.89
CA ILE A 268 6.18 18.91 22.51
C ILE A 268 5.53 20.29 22.67
N GLY A 269 4.76 20.71 21.67
CA GLY A 269 4.15 22.05 21.61
C GLY A 269 5.05 23.14 21.05
N GLN A 270 6.33 22.86 20.76
CA GLN A 270 7.23 23.83 20.13
C GLN A 270 6.79 24.08 18.68
N SER A 271 6.64 25.34 18.30
CA SER A 271 6.42 25.72 16.89
C SER A 271 7.74 25.77 16.14
N LEU A 272 7.82 25.07 15.00
CA LEU A 272 8.97 25.07 14.09
C LEU A 272 8.60 25.71 12.76
N TYR A 273 9.42 26.64 12.29
CA TYR A 273 9.38 27.23 10.96
C TYR A 273 9.81 26.22 9.89
N LEU A 274 9.01 26.10 8.82
CA LEU A 274 9.25 25.17 7.70
C LEU A 274 9.89 25.84 6.48
N HIS A 275 10.14 27.14 6.52
CA HIS A 275 10.88 27.89 5.50
C HIS A 275 11.75 28.96 6.20
N PRO A 276 12.65 29.67 5.47
CA PRO A 276 13.48 30.70 6.07
C PRO A 276 12.62 31.80 6.68
N VAL A 277 12.93 32.19 7.91
CA VAL A 277 12.43 33.45 8.48
C VAL A 277 13.20 34.57 7.78
N LYS A 278 12.52 35.44 7.03
CA LYS A 278 13.14 36.66 6.51
C LYS A 278 13.42 37.55 7.73
N ASN A 279 14.70 37.76 8.01
CA ASN A 279 15.16 38.81 8.93
C ASN A 279 14.98 40.18 8.28
#